data_AF-A0A098S3F4-F1
#
_entry.id   AF-A0A098S3F4-F1
#
_cell.length_a   1.000
_cell.length_b   1.000
_cell.length_c   1.000
_cell.angle_alpha   90.00
_cell.angle_beta   90.00
_cell.angle_gamma   90.00
#
_symmetry.space_group_name_H-M   'P 1'
#
loop_
_entity.id
_entity.type
_entity.pdbx_description
1 polymer ?
#
loop_
_entity_poly.entity_id
_entity_poly.type
_entity_poly.pdbx_seq_one_letter_code
_entity_poly.pdbx_strand_id
1 'polypeptide(L)'
;MTYTKPTFINSNSLPNNTIMNRIVLIFLGVILASVGYAQDCQPDETVPDSVVVAPLPYNEMLRPDGGIKDTACVGSPYEFVFTFNIPAIYNVSGFEVPLIDVSIPAEDGIDNLPASMDYVCNPPNCVFAAETKGCILVSGTATADEVGQHDLTIAAVINAGLELQVTVPGDLEADAHYYLFVKEEGGTNCFSNTNEAFAADFELSNRPNPFGDLTQVVVDAKQSGMYQFFVTDLLGRQVHQQQIQLIEGENHIDFNGSQLAEGMYLYGITDGRHAATSKMIINR
;
A
#
# COMPACT_ATOMS: atom_id res chain seq x y z
N MET A 1 2.70 -81.64 -29.05
CA MET A 1 3.38 -80.89 -30.12
C MET A 1 2.46 -79.76 -30.57
N THR A 2 2.93 -78.52 -30.39
CA THR A 2 2.75 -77.35 -31.28
C THR A 2 1.36 -76.94 -31.82
N TYR A 3 1.03 -75.67 -31.48
CA TYR A 3 0.58 -74.57 -32.36
C TYR A 3 -0.91 -74.25 -32.59
N THR A 4 -1.25 -73.03 -32.11
CA THR A 4 -2.01 -71.90 -32.72
C THR A 4 -3.52 -71.96 -33.03
N LYS A 5 -4.24 -71.00 -32.41
CA LYS A 5 -5.23 -69.98 -32.91
C LYS A 5 -5.82 -70.17 -34.34
N PRO A 6 -7.03 -69.70 -34.72
CA PRO A 6 -7.62 -68.40 -34.31
C PRO A 6 -9.17 -68.18 -34.33
N THR A 7 -9.59 -67.01 -33.81
CA THR A 7 -10.64 -66.05 -34.28
C THR A 7 -12.18 -66.29 -34.32
N PHE A 8 -12.90 -65.20 -33.93
CA PHE A 8 -14.18 -64.63 -34.45
C PHE A 8 -15.47 -65.45 -34.11
N ILE A 9 -16.69 -64.96 -33.76
CA ILE A 9 -17.54 -63.80 -34.13
C ILE A 9 -18.69 -63.61 -33.07
N ASN A 10 -19.15 -62.36 -32.95
CA ASN A 10 -20.44 -61.76 -32.53
C ASN A 10 -21.59 -62.47 -31.77
N SER A 11 -22.27 -61.55 -31.06
CA SER A 11 -23.71 -61.37 -30.84
C SER A 11 -24.41 -62.30 -29.85
N ASN A 12 -24.97 -61.70 -28.80
CA ASN A 12 -26.41 -61.82 -28.58
C ASN A 12 -26.98 -60.62 -27.81
N SER A 13 -28.19 -60.31 -28.25
CA SER A 13 -29.11 -59.25 -27.87
C SER A 13 -29.68 -59.38 -26.45
N LEU A 14 -30.08 -58.20 -25.95
CA LEU A 14 -30.89 -57.86 -24.76
C LEU A 14 -31.99 -58.87 -24.35
N PRO A 15 -32.46 -58.78 -23.09
CA PRO A 15 -33.75 -58.13 -22.94
C PRO A 15 -33.79 -57.05 -21.84
N ASN A 16 -34.51 -55.98 -22.18
CA ASN A 16 -35.05 -54.99 -21.26
C ASN A 16 -35.87 -55.65 -20.15
N ASN A 17 -35.74 -55.15 -18.91
CA ASN A 17 -36.93 -54.72 -18.19
C ASN A 17 -36.62 -53.75 -17.03
N THR A 18 -37.39 -52.66 -17.05
CA THR A 18 -37.92 -51.91 -15.91
C THR A 18 -36.94 -51.11 -15.04
N ILE A 19 -36.62 -49.91 -15.54
CA ILE A 19 -36.92 -48.60 -14.93
C ILE A 19 -36.80 -48.53 -13.40
N MET A 20 -35.67 -47.98 -12.94
CA MET A 20 -35.63 -47.18 -11.73
C MET A 20 -34.84 -45.90 -12.07
N ASN A 21 -35.57 -44.79 -12.09
CA ASN A 21 -35.10 -43.47 -12.48
C ASN A 21 -34.10 -42.95 -11.42
N ARG A 22 -32.82 -43.30 -11.55
CA ARG A 22 -31.75 -42.69 -10.75
C ARG A 22 -31.34 -41.41 -11.46
N ILE A 23 -31.91 -40.30 -10.99
CA ILE A 23 -31.46 -38.95 -11.32
C ILE A 23 -30.01 -38.85 -10.81
N VAL A 24 -29.05 -38.98 -11.71
CA VAL A 24 -27.64 -38.68 -11.45
C VAL A 24 -27.50 -37.16 -11.58
N LEU A 25 -27.52 -36.47 -10.43
CA LEU A 25 -27.14 -35.06 -10.34
C LEU A 25 -25.63 -34.96 -10.60
N ILE A 26 -25.27 -34.71 -11.85
CA ILE A 26 -23.92 -34.24 -12.22
C ILE A 26 -23.85 -32.79 -11.76
N PHE A 27 -23.28 -32.55 -10.58
CA PHE A 27 -22.83 -31.23 -10.16
C PHE A 27 -21.67 -30.84 -11.09
N LEU A 28 -22.00 -30.16 -12.19
CA LEU A 28 -21.03 -29.41 -12.97
C LEU A 28 -20.66 -28.19 -12.14
N GLY A 29 -19.68 -28.36 -11.25
CA GLY A 29 -19.08 -27.26 -10.50
C GLY A 29 -18.43 -26.31 -11.49
N VAL A 30 -19.12 -25.20 -11.79
CA VAL A 30 -18.51 -24.05 -12.44
C VAL A 30 -17.49 -23.51 -11.45
N ILE A 31 -16.22 -23.85 -11.66
CA ILE A 31 -15.11 -23.16 -11.02
C ILE A 31 -15.14 -21.75 -11.60
N LEU A 32 -15.80 -20.83 -10.89
CA LEU A 32 -15.56 -19.41 -11.05
C LEU A 32 -14.10 -19.19 -10.65
N ALA A 33 -13.21 -19.19 -11.65
CA ALA A 33 -11.91 -18.60 -11.48
C ALA A 33 -12.16 -17.13 -11.17
N SER A 34 -12.08 -16.77 -9.89
CA SER A 34 -11.83 -15.40 -9.49
C SER A 34 -10.54 -15.01 -10.21
N VAL A 35 -10.67 -14.15 -11.22
CA VAL A 35 -9.53 -13.36 -11.68
C VAL A 35 -9.12 -12.54 -10.46
N GLY A 36 -8.13 -13.05 -9.73
CA GLY A 36 -7.35 -12.20 -8.85
C GLY A 36 -6.75 -11.14 -9.76
N TYR A 37 -6.97 -9.87 -9.43
CA TYR A 37 -6.14 -8.82 -9.98
C TYR A 37 -4.72 -9.21 -9.61
N ALA A 38 -3.93 -9.61 -10.60
CA ALA A 38 -2.50 -9.71 -10.40
C ALA A 38 -2.06 -8.32 -9.92
N GLN A 39 -1.36 -8.26 -8.80
CA GLN A 39 -0.64 -7.07 -8.35
C GLN A 39 0.41 -6.80 -9.42
N ASP A 40 0.01 -6.01 -10.41
CA ASP A 40 0.85 -5.70 -11.55
C ASP A 40 1.69 -4.49 -11.19
N CYS A 41 2.99 -4.59 -11.39
CA CYS A 41 3.88 -3.46 -11.21
C CYS A 41 3.49 -2.39 -12.23
N GLN A 42 2.97 -1.24 -11.77
CA GLN A 42 2.61 -0.12 -12.62
C GLN A 42 3.51 1.08 -12.30
N PRO A 43 4.30 1.58 -13.26
CA PRO A 43 5.08 2.79 -13.05
C PRO A 43 4.16 3.98 -12.78
N ASP A 44 4.55 4.84 -11.85
CA ASP A 44 3.83 6.07 -11.57
C ASP A 44 4.06 7.09 -12.70
N GLU A 45 3.08 7.21 -13.58
CA GLU A 45 3.09 8.12 -14.72
C GLU A 45 3.14 9.60 -14.33
N THR A 46 2.85 9.94 -13.07
CA THR A 46 2.93 11.32 -12.58
C THR A 46 4.37 11.75 -12.24
N VAL A 47 5.31 10.80 -12.15
CA VAL A 47 6.72 11.08 -11.88
C VAL A 47 7.34 11.80 -13.10
N PRO A 48 7.94 12.99 -12.92
CA PRO A 48 8.60 13.71 -14.00
C PRO A 48 9.80 12.94 -14.57
N ASP A 49 10.01 12.99 -15.89
CA ASP A 49 11.09 12.26 -16.58
C ASP A 49 12.50 12.64 -16.10
N SER A 50 12.67 13.81 -15.46
CA SER A 50 13.93 14.22 -14.84
C SER A 50 14.28 13.45 -13.56
N VAL A 51 13.33 12.71 -12.99
CA VAL A 51 13.52 11.87 -11.80
C VAL A 51 13.82 10.46 -12.27
N VAL A 52 15.08 10.04 -12.21
CA VAL A 52 15.53 8.71 -12.70
C VAL A 52 14.93 7.56 -11.89
N VAL A 53 14.75 7.76 -10.59
CA VAL A 53 14.11 6.79 -9.69
C VAL A 53 13.20 7.51 -8.70
N ALA A 54 11.99 6.99 -8.52
CA ALA A 54 11.00 7.47 -7.58
C ALA A 54 10.57 6.35 -6.60
N PRO A 55 10.40 6.66 -5.30
CA PRO A 55 10.71 7.96 -4.70
C PRO A 55 12.22 8.23 -4.74
N LEU A 56 12.58 9.51 -4.72
CA LEU A 56 13.98 9.90 -4.57
C LEU A 56 14.52 9.38 -3.23
N PRO A 57 15.78 8.94 -3.15
CA PRO A 57 16.31 8.32 -1.95
C PRO A 57 16.41 9.30 -0.77
N TYR A 58 16.46 8.76 0.44
CA TYR A 58 16.78 9.54 1.63
C TYR A 58 18.22 10.01 1.56
N ASN A 59 18.47 11.27 1.88
CA ASN A 59 19.81 11.79 2.10
C ASN A 59 19.73 12.81 3.23
N GLU A 60 20.52 12.63 4.30
CA GLU A 60 20.39 13.43 5.51
C GLU A 60 20.51 14.94 5.25
N MET A 61 21.40 15.34 4.34
CA MET A 61 21.69 16.75 4.07
C MET A 61 20.81 17.34 2.96
N LEU A 62 20.56 16.57 1.91
CA LEU A 62 19.88 17.07 0.71
C LEU A 62 18.38 16.81 0.74
N ARG A 63 17.97 15.69 1.34
CA ARG A 63 16.60 15.16 1.27
C ARG A 63 16.24 14.32 2.50
N PRO A 64 16.14 14.93 3.70
CA PRO A 64 15.82 14.20 4.94
C PRO A 64 14.42 13.57 4.89
N ASP A 65 13.53 14.10 4.05
CA ASP A 65 12.20 13.58 3.81
C ASP A 65 12.13 12.66 2.57
N GLY A 66 13.26 12.20 2.03
CA GLY A 66 13.31 11.24 0.92
C GLY A 66 13.15 9.77 1.35
N GLY A 67 13.12 8.87 0.38
CA GLY A 67 13.10 7.41 0.57
C GLY A 67 11.70 6.81 0.69
N ILE A 68 11.66 5.56 1.14
CA ILE A 68 10.43 4.82 1.43
C ILE A 68 9.78 5.42 2.67
N LYS A 69 8.49 5.75 2.58
CA LYS A 69 7.71 6.33 3.70
C LYS A 69 6.79 5.35 4.38
N ASP A 70 6.38 4.34 3.65
CA ASP A 70 5.52 3.29 4.20
C ASP A 70 6.32 2.39 5.13
N THR A 71 5.61 1.80 6.08
CA THR A 71 6.17 0.87 7.06
C THR A 71 5.62 -0.52 6.79
N ALA A 72 6.49 -1.52 6.72
CA ALA A 72 6.08 -2.91 6.69
C ALA A 72 5.73 -3.36 8.12
N CYS A 73 4.57 -4.00 8.27
CA CYS A 73 4.08 -4.43 9.57
C CYS A 73 4.05 -5.95 9.64
N VAL A 74 4.59 -6.51 10.72
CA VAL A 74 4.61 -7.97 10.92
C VAL A 74 3.21 -8.55 10.76
N GLY A 75 3.10 -9.61 9.95
CA GLY A 75 1.83 -10.29 9.68
C GLY A 75 0.86 -9.54 8.75
N SER A 76 1.23 -8.36 8.24
CA SER A 76 0.43 -7.59 7.28
C SER A 76 1.07 -7.64 5.88
N PRO A 77 0.27 -7.74 4.80
CA PRO A 77 0.78 -7.62 3.46
C PRO A 77 1.36 -6.21 3.26
N TYR A 78 2.55 -6.16 2.68
CA TYR A 78 3.25 -4.93 2.31
C TYR A 78 3.47 -4.93 0.80
N GLU A 79 3.27 -3.76 0.20
CA GLU A 79 3.55 -3.52 -1.22
C GLU A 79 4.15 -2.13 -1.37
N PHE A 80 5.17 -2.03 -2.21
CA PHE A 80 5.83 -0.77 -2.50
C PHE A 80 6.39 -0.76 -3.91
N VAL A 81 6.18 0.34 -4.64
CA VAL A 81 6.59 0.47 -6.04
C VAL A 81 7.72 1.49 -6.16
N PHE A 82 8.84 1.06 -6.72
CA PHE A 82 9.84 1.95 -7.30
C PHE A 82 9.49 2.21 -8.76
N THR A 83 9.48 3.47 -9.17
CA THR A 83 9.35 3.86 -10.59
C THR A 83 10.69 4.32 -11.12
N PHE A 84 11.09 3.81 -12.28
CA PHE A 84 12.33 4.16 -12.96
C PHE A 84 12.02 4.86 -14.28
N ASN A 85 12.64 6.02 -14.49
CA ASN A 85 12.65 6.71 -15.77
C ASN A 85 14.03 6.56 -16.38
N ILE A 86 14.14 5.80 -17.48
CA ILE A 86 15.42 5.52 -18.10
C ILE A 86 15.75 6.62 -19.12
N PRO A 87 16.82 7.41 -18.91
CA PRO A 87 17.17 8.51 -19.80
C PRO A 87 17.73 7.98 -21.15
N ALA A 88 17.77 8.84 -22.16
CA ALA A 88 18.42 8.52 -23.45
C ALA A 88 19.96 8.46 -23.35
N ILE A 89 20.53 9.14 -22.35
CA ILE A 89 21.96 9.38 -22.22
C ILE A 89 22.36 9.08 -20.78
N TYR A 90 23.52 8.44 -20.62
CA TYR A 90 24.16 8.26 -19.32
C TYR A 90 25.50 9.00 -19.28
N ASN A 91 25.83 9.60 -18.14
CA ASN A 91 27.09 10.33 -17.96
C ASN A 91 28.11 9.46 -17.23
N VAL A 92 29.14 9.01 -17.95
CA VAL A 92 30.24 8.23 -17.40
C VAL A 92 31.45 9.14 -17.24
N SER A 93 31.78 9.55 -16.01
CA SER A 93 32.97 10.37 -15.71
C SER A 93 33.07 11.66 -16.55
N GLY A 94 31.95 12.32 -16.82
CA GLY A 94 31.88 13.56 -17.60
C GLY A 94 31.64 13.35 -19.11
N PHE A 95 31.54 12.12 -19.58
CA PHE A 95 31.22 11.80 -20.98
C PHE A 95 29.79 11.32 -21.13
N GLU A 96 29.04 11.97 -22.02
CA GLU A 96 27.69 11.56 -22.39
C GLU A 96 27.74 10.42 -23.40
N VAL A 97 27.21 9.26 -23.02
CA VAL A 97 27.10 8.08 -23.87
C VAL A 97 25.63 7.72 -24.08
N PRO A 98 25.23 7.27 -25.29
CA PRO A 98 23.87 6.82 -25.53
C PRO A 98 23.59 5.56 -24.69
N LEU A 99 22.52 5.61 -23.90
CA LEU A 99 22.07 4.48 -23.11
C LEU A 99 21.29 3.53 -24.02
N ILE A 100 21.50 2.22 -23.86
CA ILE A 100 20.74 1.18 -24.56
C ILE A 100 19.62 0.67 -23.65
N ASP A 101 20.01 0.20 -22.47
CA ASP A 101 19.10 -0.30 -21.45
C ASP A 101 19.75 -0.26 -20.06
N VAL A 102 18.91 -0.39 -19.03
CA VAL A 102 19.31 -0.72 -17.66
C VAL A 102 18.64 -2.02 -17.30
N SER A 103 19.38 -2.97 -16.74
CA SER A 103 18.83 -4.22 -16.26
C SER A 103 19.03 -4.39 -14.76
N ILE A 104 18.05 -5.01 -14.11
CA ILE A 104 18.12 -5.40 -12.70
C ILE A 104 18.08 -6.93 -12.70
N PRO A 105 18.88 -7.63 -11.87
CA PRO A 105 18.77 -9.08 -11.74
C PRO A 105 17.31 -9.49 -11.50
N ALA A 106 16.86 -10.59 -12.11
CA ALA A 106 15.49 -11.05 -11.94
C ALA A 106 15.24 -11.70 -10.56
N GLU A 107 16.32 -12.12 -9.90
CA GLU A 107 16.34 -12.69 -8.55
C GLU A 107 17.55 -12.10 -7.81
N ASP A 108 17.46 -11.95 -6.49
CA ASP A 108 18.53 -11.45 -5.62
C ASP A 108 19.13 -10.09 -6.04
N GLY A 109 18.35 -9.25 -6.74
CA GLY A 109 18.77 -7.93 -7.21
C GLY A 109 18.63 -6.80 -6.19
N ILE A 110 18.03 -7.08 -5.03
CA ILE A 110 17.85 -6.11 -3.94
C ILE A 110 18.50 -6.66 -2.67
N ASP A 111 19.66 -6.11 -2.31
CA ASP A 111 20.36 -6.47 -1.08
C ASP A 111 19.63 -5.90 0.15
N ASN A 112 19.74 -6.63 1.27
CA ASN A 112 19.06 -6.38 2.55
C ASN A 112 17.52 -6.32 2.47
N LEU A 113 16.90 -6.84 1.40
CA LEU A 113 15.47 -7.06 1.39
C LEU A 113 15.10 -8.14 2.44
N PRO A 114 14.04 -7.95 3.27
CA PRO A 114 13.56 -8.99 4.17
C PRO A 114 13.27 -10.29 3.40
N ALA A 115 13.66 -11.43 3.96
CA ALA A 115 13.56 -12.73 3.30
C ALA A 115 12.10 -13.19 3.06
N SER A 116 11.15 -12.60 3.78
CA SER A 116 9.71 -12.78 3.58
C SER A 116 9.13 -11.97 2.42
N MET A 117 9.97 -11.21 1.71
CA MET A 117 9.59 -10.34 0.61
C MET A 117 10.32 -10.74 -0.66
N ASP A 118 9.68 -10.40 -1.78
CA ASP A 118 10.21 -10.62 -3.12
C ASP A 118 9.89 -9.37 -3.96
N TYR A 119 10.35 -9.36 -5.20
CA TYR A 119 10.02 -8.30 -6.13
C TYR A 119 9.72 -8.80 -7.53
N VAL A 120 8.90 -8.03 -8.24
CA VAL A 120 8.62 -8.23 -9.67
C VAL A 120 8.83 -6.94 -10.43
N CYS A 121 9.23 -7.05 -11.68
CA CYS A 121 9.44 -5.89 -12.54
C CYS A 121 8.31 -5.72 -13.56
N ASN A 122 8.14 -4.49 -14.02
CA ASN A 122 7.48 -4.21 -15.29
C ASN A 122 8.39 -3.31 -16.13
N PRO A 123 8.96 -3.80 -17.25
CA PRO A 123 8.65 -5.07 -17.90
C PRO A 123 9.12 -6.32 -17.12
N PRO A 124 8.44 -7.49 -17.26
CA PRO A 124 8.71 -8.68 -16.45
C PRO A 124 10.11 -9.30 -16.55
N ASN A 125 10.90 -8.89 -17.54
CA ASN A 125 12.29 -9.32 -17.69
C ASN A 125 13.29 -8.44 -16.92
N CYS A 126 12.82 -7.40 -16.21
CA CYS A 126 13.66 -6.43 -15.50
C CYS A 126 14.70 -5.73 -16.40
N VAL A 127 14.45 -5.63 -17.71
CA VAL A 127 15.29 -4.89 -18.66
C VAL A 127 14.52 -3.69 -19.18
N PHE A 128 14.97 -2.50 -18.79
CA PHE A 128 14.34 -1.23 -19.09
C PHE A 128 15.10 -0.52 -20.21
N ALA A 129 14.50 -0.42 -21.39
CA ALA A 129 15.12 0.24 -22.52
C ALA A 129 15.28 1.75 -22.27
N ALA A 130 16.26 2.38 -22.93
CA ALA A 130 16.38 3.83 -22.91
C ALA A 130 15.08 4.52 -23.38
N GLU A 131 14.79 5.69 -22.79
CA GLU A 131 13.57 6.48 -23.05
C GLU A 131 12.26 5.75 -22.67
N THR A 132 12.33 4.82 -21.72
CA THR A 132 11.15 4.13 -21.18
C THR A 132 10.98 4.35 -19.68
N LYS A 133 9.75 4.14 -19.21
CA LYS A 133 9.44 4.00 -17.79
C LYS A 133 9.22 2.54 -17.47
N GLY A 134 9.63 2.15 -16.28
CA GLY A 134 9.30 0.86 -15.71
C GLY A 134 9.28 0.91 -14.20
N CYS A 135 9.04 -0.22 -13.57
CA CYS A 135 8.97 -0.27 -12.12
C CYS A 135 9.48 -1.59 -11.55
N ILE A 136 9.72 -1.54 -10.24
CA ILE A 136 9.85 -2.71 -9.38
C ILE A 136 8.76 -2.62 -8.32
N LEU A 137 7.98 -3.69 -8.17
CA LEU A 137 7.05 -3.88 -7.07
C LEU A 137 7.71 -4.81 -6.06
N VAL A 138 8.05 -4.29 -4.89
CA VAL A 138 8.44 -5.07 -3.72
C VAL A 138 7.19 -5.47 -2.97
N SER A 139 7.00 -6.75 -2.69
CA SER A 139 5.84 -7.22 -1.95
C SER A 139 6.15 -8.42 -1.06
N GLY A 140 5.36 -8.59 0.00
CA GLY A 140 5.50 -9.72 0.92
C GLY A 140 4.78 -9.52 2.23
N THR A 141 5.04 -10.37 3.21
CA THR A 141 4.47 -10.26 4.56
C THR A 141 5.57 -10.46 5.59
N ALA A 142 5.98 -9.37 6.23
CA ALA A 142 7.08 -9.36 7.19
C ALA A 142 6.83 -10.29 8.39
N THR A 143 7.92 -10.85 8.89
CA THR A 143 7.96 -11.73 10.06
C THR A 143 8.63 -11.03 11.25
N ALA A 144 8.39 -11.53 12.46
CA ALA A 144 8.84 -10.88 13.69
C ALA A 144 10.38 -10.80 13.80
N ASP A 145 11.10 -11.75 13.21
CA ASP A 145 12.57 -11.76 13.16
C ASP A 145 13.17 -10.75 12.18
N GLU A 146 12.34 -10.13 11.34
CA GLU A 146 12.75 -9.10 10.39
C GLU A 146 12.48 -7.69 10.91
N VAL A 147 12.04 -7.51 12.15
CA VAL A 147 11.77 -6.19 12.74
C VAL A 147 13.06 -5.36 12.83
N GLY A 148 13.01 -4.15 12.29
CA GLY A 148 14.17 -3.26 12.24
C GLY A 148 14.18 -2.34 11.02
N GLN A 149 15.33 -1.70 10.83
CA GLN A 149 15.63 -0.90 9.65
C GLN A 149 16.46 -1.74 8.68
N HIS A 150 15.97 -1.86 7.44
CA HIS A 150 16.65 -2.52 6.34
C HIS A 150 17.09 -1.46 5.34
N ASP A 151 18.39 -1.36 5.07
CA ASP A 151 18.93 -0.42 4.09
C ASP A 151 19.09 -1.11 2.74
N LEU A 152 18.11 -0.88 1.87
CA LEU A 152 17.98 -1.57 0.60
C LEU A 152 18.96 -1.02 -0.43
N THR A 153 19.63 -1.93 -1.13
CA THR A 153 20.50 -1.58 -2.27
C THR A 153 20.07 -2.35 -3.50
N ILE A 154 19.68 -1.64 -4.55
CA ILE A 154 19.21 -2.23 -5.82
C ILE A 154 20.41 -2.33 -6.75
N ALA A 155 20.79 -3.55 -7.11
CA ALA A 155 21.81 -3.80 -8.12
C ALA A 155 21.25 -3.51 -9.52
N ALA A 156 22.01 -2.76 -10.33
CA ALA A 156 21.65 -2.47 -11.70
C ALA A 156 22.87 -2.58 -12.63
N VAL A 157 22.62 -2.97 -13.88
CA VAL A 157 23.61 -3.03 -14.95
C VAL A 157 23.19 -2.06 -16.03
N ILE A 158 24.01 -1.04 -16.24
CA ILE A 158 23.84 -0.04 -17.30
C ILE A 158 24.51 -0.58 -18.56
N ASN A 159 23.76 -0.69 -19.65
CA ASN A 159 24.26 -1.05 -20.97
C ASN A 159 24.31 0.19 -21.87
N ALA A 160 25.51 0.69 -22.17
CA ALA A 160 25.75 1.82 -23.08
C ALA A 160 26.74 1.45 -24.19
N GLY A 161 26.76 0.18 -24.61
CA GLY A 161 27.83 -0.40 -25.45
C GLY A 161 29.04 -0.92 -24.65
N LEU A 162 29.01 -0.71 -23.34
CA LEU A 162 29.79 -1.38 -22.30
C LEU A 162 28.82 -1.63 -21.14
N GLU A 163 29.00 -2.74 -20.41
CA GLU A 163 28.25 -3.04 -19.20
C GLU A 163 28.94 -2.42 -17.97
N LEU A 164 28.19 -1.62 -17.22
CA LEU A 164 28.64 -1.01 -15.97
C LEU A 164 27.71 -1.46 -14.85
N GLN A 165 28.29 -2.06 -13.81
CA GLN A 165 27.56 -2.41 -12.60
C GLN A 165 27.47 -1.18 -11.70
N VAL A 166 26.26 -0.87 -11.26
CA VAL A 166 25.96 0.22 -10.34
C VAL A 166 24.98 -0.26 -9.29
N THR A 167 24.91 0.49 -8.21
CA THR A 167 24.06 0.25 -7.06
C THR A 167 23.24 1.49 -6.78
N VAL A 168 21.93 1.30 -6.66
CA VAL A 168 20.98 2.37 -6.38
C VAL A 168 20.55 2.25 -4.91
N PRO A 169 20.63 3.32 -4.11
CA PRO A 169 20.84 4.71 -4.51
C PRO A 169 22.30 5.21 -4.44
N GLY A 170 23.24 4.43 -3.91
CA GLY A 170 24.60 4.90 -3.59
C GLY A 170 25.39 5.48 -4.77
N ASP A 171 25.30 4.89 -5.97
CA ASP A 171 25.97 5.41 -7.17
C ASP A 171 25.20 6.55 -7.85
N LEU A 172 23.92 6.77 -7.50
CA LEU A 172 23.15 7.92 -7.98
C LEU A 172 23.46 9.17 -7.16
N GLU A 173 23.53 9.02 -5.84
CA GLU A 173 23.73 10.12 -4.90
C GLU A 173 24.54 9.59 -3.70
N ALA A 174 25.70 10.20 -3.44
CA ALA A 174 26.54 9.81 -2.30
C ALA A 174 25.77 9.99 -0.99
N ASP A 175 25.98 9.07 -0.04
CA ASP A 175 25.32 9.03 1.27
C ASP A 175 23.78 8.96 1.19
N ALA A 176 23.23 8.50 0.06
CA ALA A 176 21.81 8.25 -0.10
C ALA A 176 21.42 6.81 0.27
N HIS A 177 20.20 6.64 0.77
CA HIS A 177 19.70 5.37 1.31
C HIS A 177 18.23 5.11 0.98
N TYR A 178 17.85 3.83 0.94
CA TYR A 178 16.45 3.39 0.90
C TYR A 178 16.16 2.54 2.14
N TYR A 179 15.71 3.19 3.20
CA TYR A 179 15.35 2.50 4.44
C TYR A 179 13.93 1.94 4.37
N LEU A 180 13.81 0.62 4.38
CA LEU A 180 12.56 -0.07 4.67
C LEU A 180 12.48 -0.35 6.17
N PHE A 181 11.47 0.21 6.82
CA PHE A 181 11.21 -0.05 8.22
C PHE A 181 10.20 -1.18 8.38
N VAL A 182 10.61 -2.26 9.06
CA VAL A 182 9.73 -3.33 9.52
C VAL A 182 9.45 -3.11 11.00
N LYS A 183 8.17 -3.09 11.38
CA LYS A 183 7.77 -2.94 12.78
C LYS A 183 6.82 -4.04 13.22
N GLU A 184 6.84 -4.30 14.53
CA GLU A 184 5.94 -5.21 15.22
C GLU A 184 4.47 -4.92 14.91
N GLU A 185 3.66 -5.97 14.94
CA GLU A 185 2.21 -5.85 14.91
C GLU A 185 1.72 -4.93 16.05
N GLY A 186 0.90 -3.92 15.72
CA GLY A 186 0.43 -2.93 16.69
C GLY A 186 1.46 -1.85 17.08
N GLY A 187 2.63 -1.82 16.44
CA GLY A 187 3.64 -0.76 16.60
C GLY A 187 3.20 0.59 15.99
N THR A 188 4.00 1.64 16.20
CA THR A 188 3.74 2.97 15.59
C THR A 188 3.69 2.87 14.06
N ASN A 189 2.59 3.30 13.43
CA ASN A 189 2.28 3.13 12.00
C ASN A 189 1.97 1.67 11.57
N CYS A 190 1.91 0.73 12.52
CA CYS A 190 1.50 -0.66 12.33
C CYS A 190 0.25 -1.01 13.12
N PHE A 191 -0.67 -0.05 13.18
CA PHE A 191 -2.00 -0.28 13.70
C PHE A 191 -2.85 -0.81 12.55
N SER A 192 -3.38 -2.04 12.69
CA SER A 192 -4.44 -2.55 11.82
C SER A 192 -5.51 -1.47 11.67
N ASN A 193 -5.71 -0.98 10.43
CA ASN A 193 -6.67 0.00 9.92
C ASN A 193 -7.95 0.19 10.76
N THR A 194 -7.81 0.77 11.94
CA THR A 194 -8.93 1.07 12.83
C THR A 194 -8.95 2.56 13.10
N ASN A 195 -7.82 3.28 13.14
CA ASN A 195 -7.84 4.74 13.26
C ASN A 195 -8.29 5.43 11.96
N GLU A 196 -7.78 5.03 10.79
CA GLU A 196 -8.19 5.61 9.51
C GLU A 196 -9.59 5.15 9.09
N ALA A 197 -9.93 3.88 9.33
CA ALA A 197 -11.29 3.38 9.13
C ALA A 197 -12.29 4.07 10.10
N PHE A 198 -11.92 4.24 11.37
CA PHE A 198 -12.75 4.96 12.34
C PHE A 198 -12.89 6.43 11.97
N ALA A 199 -11.80 7.12 11.62
CA ALA A 199 -11.86 8.50 11.18
C ALA A 199 -12.71 8.65 9.89
N ALA A 200 -12.62 7.68 8.97
CA ALA A 200 -13.44 7.65 7.76
C ALA A 200 -14.92 7.33 8.02
N ASP A 201 -15.29 6.87 9.22
CA ASP A 201 -16.68 6.67 9.64
C ASP A 201 -17.34 7.96 10.14
N PHE A 202 -16.60 9.06 10.31
CA PHE A 202 -17.13 10.34 10.77
C PHE A 202 -16.68 11.53 9.91
N GLU A 203 -17.63 12.21 9.27
CA GLU A 203 -17.36 13.53 8.66
C GLU A 203 -17.68 14.63 9.68
N LEU A 204 -16.68 15.46 10.00
CA LEU A 204 -16.76 16.48 11.04
C LEU A 204 -16.68 17.89 10.43
N SER A 205 -17.69 18.71 10.70
CA SER A 205 -17.64 20.14 10.41
C SER A 205 -18.26 20.94 11.55
N ASN A 206 -17.99 22.25 11.61
CA ASN A 206 -18.67 23.13 12.54
C ASN A 206 -19.13 24.41 11.84
N ARG A 207 -20.33 24.89 12.19
CA ARG A 207 -20.95 26.05 11.55
C ARG A 207 -21.57 26.98 12.61
N PRO A 208 -21.18 28.27 12.65
CA PRO A 208 -20.15 28.92 11.83
C PRO A 208 -18.72 28.50 12.23
N ASN A 209 -17.78 28.64 11.30
CA ASN A 209 -16.33 28.53 11.55
C ASN A 209 -15.59 29.55 10.64
N PRO A 210 -14.94 30.60 11.17
CA PRO A 210 -14.79 30.94 12.59
C PRO A 210 -16.10 31.30 13.31
N PHE A 211 -16.10 31.25 14.64
CA PHE A 211 -17.24 31.63 15.49
C PHE A 211 -16.83 32.47 16.70
N GLY A 212 -17.76 33.26 17.24
CA GLY A 212 -17.54 34.06 18.45
C GLY A 212 -17.69 33.23 19.73
N ASP A 213 -18.94 32.94 20.11
CA ASP A 213 -19.23 32.21 21.35
C ASP A 213 -19.83 30.83 21.11
N LEU A 214 -20.71 30.69 20.12
CA LEU A 214 -21.45 29.46 19.83
C LEU A 214 -21.15 28.97 18.41
N THR A 215 -20.97 27.66 18.28
CA THR A 215 -20.94 26.96 17.00
C THR A 215 -21.68 25.64 17.14
N GLN A 216 -22.20 25.11 16.04
CA GLN A 216 -22.76 23.78 16.01
C GLN A 216 -21.80 22.85 15.27
N VAL A 217 -21.34 21.80 15.96
CA VAL A 217 -20.59 20.71 15.37
C VAL A 217 -21.57 19.75 14.70
N VAL A 218 -21.35 19.50 13.41
CA VAL A 218 -22.11 18.57 12.58
C VAL A 218 -21.24 17.32 12.39
N VAL A 219 -21.80 16.16 12.72
CA VAL A 219 -21.15 14.85 12.62
C VAL A 219 -22.00 13.97 11.71
N ASP A 220 -21.53 13.66 10.51
CA ASP A 220 -22.12 12.60 9.70
C ASP A 220 -21.46 11.27 10.07
N ALA A 221 -22.20 10.40 10.76
CA ALA A 221 -21.70 9.15 11.30
C ALA A 221 -22.16 7.96 10.46
N LYS A 222 -21.25 7.08 10.05
CA LYS A 222 -21.60 5.83 9.35
C LYS A 222 -22.14 4.75 10.29
N GLN A 223 -21.99 4.92 11.60
CA GLN A 223 -22.40 3.94 12.60
C GLN A 223 -22.98 4.61 13.86
N SER A 224 -24.03 4.01 14.39
CA SER A 224 -24.63 4.43 15.66
C SER A 224 -23.82 3.92 16.85
N GLY A 225 -23.70 4.72 17.91
CA GLY A 225 -22.94 4.30 19.09
C GLY A 225 -22.84 5.36 20.19
N MET A 226 -22.25 4.95 21.31
CA MET A 226 -21.88 5.87 22.39
C MET A 226 -20.44 6.31 22.18
N TYR A 227 -20.23 7.61 22.08
CA TYR A 227 -18.92 8.20 21.84
C TYR A 227 -18.66 9.35 22.80
N GLN A 228 -17.48 9.92 22.69
CA GLN A 228 -17.09 11.10 23.42
C GLN A 228 -16.69 12.22 22.47
N PHE A 229 -17.38 13.35 22.59
CA PHE A 229 -16.97 14.60 21.99
C PHE A 229 -15.93 15.28 22.88
N PHE A 230 -14.86 15.80 22.27
CA PHE A 230 -13.81 16.50 22.99
C PHE A 230 -13.31 17.71 22.21
N VAL A 231 -12.75 18.68 22.93
CA VAL A 231 -12.04 19.84 22.37
C VAL A 231 -10.73 20.02 23.11
N THR A 232 -9.66 20.30 22.37
CA THR A 232 -8.30 20.51 22.88
C THR A 232 -7.69 21.79 22.30
N ASP A 233 -6.74 22.38 23.04
CA ASP A 233 -5.86 23.41 22.47
C ASP A 233 -4.75 22.80 21.60
N LEU A 234 -3.93 23.64 20.96
CA LEU A 234 -2.83 23.18 20.08
C LEU A 234 -1.73 22.40 20.82
N LEU A 235 -1.68 22.46 22.15
CA LEU A 235 -0.75 21.68 22.97
C LEU A 235 -1.36 20.33 23.40
N GLY A 236 -2.57 20.01 22.91
CA GLY A 236 -3.29 18.79 23.25
C GLY A 236 -3.96 18.81 24.61
N ARG A 237 -4.02 19.96 25.30
CA ARG A 237 -4.72 20.04 26.60
C ARG A 237 -6.22 20.05 26.34
N GLN A 238 -6.91 19.09 26.94
CA GLN A 238 -8.37 18.97 26.82
C GLN A 238 -9.08 20.10 27.58
N VAL A 239 -9.87 20.89 26.85
CA VAL A 239 -10.64 22.03 27.38
C VAL A 239 -12.14 21.74 27.46
N HIS A 240 -12.60 20.68 26.77
CA HIS A 240 -13.98 20.22 26.84
C HIS A 240 -14.06 18.70 26.59
N GLN A 241 -15.02 18.04 27.24
CA GLN A 241 -15.30 16.62 27.06
C GLN A 241 -16.75 16.32 27.44
N GLN A 242 -17.47 15.61 26.59
CA GLN A 242 -18.87 15.25 26.78
C GLN A 242 -19.15 13.87 26.18
N GLN A 243 -19.86 13.01 26.92
CA GLN A 243 -20.37 11.76 26.36
C GLN A 243 -21.62 12.05 25.52
N ILE A 244 -21.66 11.48 24.32
CA ILE A 244 -22.74 11.67 23.35
C ILE A 244 -23.21 10.33 22.79
N GLN A 245 -24.44 10.30 22.31
CA GLN A 245 -24.95 9.21 21.50
C GLN A 245 -25.04 9.71 20.06
N LEU A 246 -24.35 9.03 19.15
CA LEU A 246 -24.49 9.27 17.71
C LEU A 246 -25.41 8.22 17.11
N ILE A 247 -26.24 8.67 16.17
CA ILE A 247 -27.06 7.81 15.32
C ILE A 247 -26.46 7.86 13.92
N GLU A 248 -26.54 6.78 13.16
CA GLU A 248 -26.11 6.76 11.75
C GLU A 248 -26.79 7.90 10.96
N GLY A 249 -25.99 8.68 10.23
CA GLY A 249 -26.38 9.92 9.55
C GLY A 249 -25.91 11.19 10.28
N GLU A 250 -26.54 12.32 9.94
CA GLU A 250 -26.18 13.64 10.46
C GLU A 250 -26.64 13.85 11.91
N ASN A 251 -25.71 14.26 12.78
CA ASN A 251 -25.93 14.60 14.18
C ASN A 251 -25.42 16.02 14.46
N HIS A 252 -26.06 16.71 15.41
CA HIS A 252 -25.70 18.08 15.78
C HIS A 252 -25.33 18.17 17.26
N ILE A 253 -24.21 18.83 17.55
CA ILE A 253 -23.70 19.06 18.89
C ILE A 253 -23.45 20.56 19.05
N ASP A 254 -24.18 21.22 19.95
CA ASP A 254 -23.96 22.63 20.24
C ASP A 254 -22.73 22.80 21.13
N PHE A 255 -21.80 23.66 20.71
CA PHE A 255 -20.58 23.96 21.45
C PHE A 255 -20.51 25.44 21.83
N ASN A 256 -20.28 25.68 23.13
CA ASN A 256 -20.10 27.02 23.70
C ASN A 256 -18.63 27.25 24.07
N GLY A 257 -17.94 28.04 23.24
CA GLY A 257 -16.56 28.45 23.40
C GLY A 257 -16.38 29.78 24.13
N SER A 258 -17.42 30.39 24.71
CA SER A 258 -17.36 31.73 25.35
C SER A 258 -16.31 31.87 26.47
N GLN A 259 -15.91 30.75 27.10
CA GLN A 259 -14.89 30.74 28.15
C GLN A 259 -13.47 30.43 27.64
N LEU A 260 -13.32 30.18 26.34
CA LEU A 260 -12.03 29.89 25.71
C LEU A 260 -11.41 31.17 25.14
N ALA A 261 -10.08 31.21 25.09
CA ALA A 261 -9.37 32.30 24.42
C ALA A 261 -9.56 32.22 22.90
N GLU A 262 -9.47 33.36 22.20
CA GLU A 262 -9.43 33.38 20.74
C GLU A 262 -8.23 32.58 20.22
N GLY A 263 -8.42 31.84 19.12
CA GLY A 263 -7.40 30.98 18.55
C GLY A 263 -7.95 29.72 17.88
N MET A 264 -7.02 28.86 17.48
CA MET A 264 -7.31 27.57 16.85
C MET A 264 -7.39 26.46 17.91
N TYR A 265 -8.38 25.59 17.76
CA TYR A 265 -8.59 24.41 18.59
C TYR A 265 -8.81 23.18 17.72
N LEU A 266 -8.49 22.01 18.26
CA LEU A 266 -8.84 20.72 17.67
C LEU A 266 -10.05 20.16 18.42
N TYR A 267 -10.99 19.58 17.69
CA TYR A 267 -12.12 18.85 18.27
C TYR A 267 -12.29 17.50 17.58
N GLY A 268 -12.99 16.59 18.24
CA GLY A 268 -13.19 15.27 17.67
C GLY A 268 -14.19 14.41 18.41
N ILE A 269 -14.41 13.24 17.82
CA ILE A 269 -15.20 12.14 18.36
C ILE A 269 -14.24 10.97 18.64
N THR A 270 -14.38 10.31 19.78
CA THR A 270 -13.58 9.14 20.15
C THR A 270 -14.43 8.04 20.79
N ASP A 271 -14.05 6.79 20.57
CA ASP A 271 -14.54 5.60 21.27
C ASP A 271 -13.66 5.24 22.51
N GLY A 272 -12.67 6.08 22.82
CA GLY A 272 -11.66 5.86 23.87
C GLY A 272 -10.39 5.16 23.40
N ARG A 273 -10.33 4.67 22.16
CA ARG A 273 -9.16 4.03 21.54
C ARG A 273 -8.72 4.72 20.25
N HIS A 274 -9.69 5.18 19.47
CA HIS A 274 -9.52 5.82 18.17
C HIS A 274 -10.21 7.19 18.20
N ALA A 275 -9.76 8.11 17.34
CA ALA A 275 -10.35 9.46 17.28
C ALA A 275 -10.43 9.98 15.84
N ALA A 276 -11.57 10.58 15.51
CA ALA A 276 -11.75 11.43 14.33
C ALA A 276 -11.64 12.89 14.77
N THR A 277 -10.79 13.69 14.12
CA THR A 277 -10.53 15.08 14.54
C THR A 277 -10.66 16.09 13.41
N SER A 278 -11.10 17.30 13.74
CA SER A 278 -11.16 18.45 12.85
C SER A 278 -10.76 19.74 13.61
N LYS A 279 -10.72 20.87 12.91
CA LYS A 279 -10.22 22.16 13.41
C LYS A 279 -11.35 23.17 13.53
N MET A 280 -11.37 23.94 14.61
CA MET A 280 -12.27 25.09 14.77
C MET A 280 -11.49 26.34 15.16
N ILE A 281 -12.02 27.52 14.80
CA ILE A 281 -11.40 28.82 15.06
C ILE A 281 -12.39 29.68 15.86
N ILE A 282 -11.94 30.17 17.02
CA ILE A 282 -12.66 31.14 17.85
C ILE A 282 -12.13 32.54 17.55
N ASN A 283 -13.02 33.45 17.15
CA ASN A 283 -12.73 34.85 16.84
C ASN A 283 -13.94 35.73 17.20
N ARG A 284 -13.77 36.70 18.12
CA ARG A 284 -14.85 37.53 18.67
C ARG A 284 -14.86 38.96 18.13
#